data_AF-A0A8T3N8B0-F1
#
_entry.id   AF-A0A8T3N8B0-F1
#
_cell.length_a   1.000
_cell.length_b   1.000
_cell.length_c   1.000
_cell.angle_alpha   90.00
_cell.angle_beta   90.00
_cell.angle_gamma   90.00
#
_symmetry.space_group_name_H-M   'P 1'
#
loop_
_entity.id
_entity.type
_entity.pdbx_description
1 polymer ?
#
loop_
_entity_poly.entity_id
_entity_poly.type
_entity_poly.pdbx_seq_one_letter_code
_entity_poly.pdbx_strand_id
1 'polypeptide(L)'
;MPVARKFQVLMGMILIGYVLVGVDYFLSLRAEEGTQKVLSGHHEFAADVDKLEIALLQAEEFEVQFLRTGDMSYAQRFDEFPQAALVDLDAVRAETSNERELALLSDLGREMAAYREKFTEITAMQQALGADENSGLLGRLIKAAQLADSDIRQANATPLLASLLQMRVHEKNFIQRDAEIYLQRHAEE
;
A
#
# COMPACT_ATOMS: atom_id res chain seq x y z
N MET A 1 -12.37 -4.88 -9.09
CA MET A 1 -13.29 -3.77 -8.71
C MET A 1 -12.91 -2.53 -9.51
N PRO A 2 -13.85 -1.82 -10.14
CA PRO A 2 -13.51 -0.85 -11.18
C PRO A 2 -12.77 0.33 -10.56
N VAL A 3 -11.68 0.73 -11.21
CA VAL A 3 -10.76 1.82 -10.82
C VAL A 3 -11.51 3.12 -10.46
N ALA A 4 -12.69 3.31 -11.06
CA ALA A 4 -13.63 4.40 -10.74
C ALA A 4 -14.04 4.48 -9.26
N ARG A 5 -14.21 3.35 -8.55
CA ARG A 5 -14.60 3.36 -7.12
C ARG A 5 -13.47 3.83 -6.21
N LYS A 6 -12.20 3.58 -6.59
CA LYS A 6 -11.03 4.04 -5.84
C LYS A 6 -10.85 5.56 -5.99
N PHE A 7 -11.03 6.08 -7.21
CA PHE A 7 -11.03 7.52 -7.46
C PHE A 7 -12.17 8.26 -6.74
N GLN A 8 -13.35 7.65 -6.62
CA GLN A 8 -14.48 8.25 -5.89
C GLN A 8 -14.23 8.40 -4.38
N VAL A 9 -13.48 7.47 -3.77
CA VAL A 9 -13.11 7.55 -2.34
C VAL A 9 -12.06 8.65 -2.11
N LEU A 10 -11.04 8.73 -2.97
CA LEU A 10 -10.01 9.77 -2.94
C LEU A 10 -10.60 11.17 -3.15
N MET A 11 -11.49 11.32 -4.14
CA MET A 11 -12.19 12.58 -4.39
C MET A 11 -13.13 12.96 -3.23
N GLY A 12 -13.72 11.96 -2.56
CA GLY A 12 -14.51 12.14 -1.35
C GLY A 12 -13.71 12.69 -0.18
N MET A 13 -12.49 12.20 0.05
CA MET A 13 -11.61 12.72 1.12
C MET A 13 -11.17 14.17 0.87
N ILE A 14 -10.80 14.51 -0.38
CA ILE A 14 -10.41 15.88 -0.74
C ILE A 14 -11.59 16.85 -0.54
N LEU A 15 -12.81 16.45 -0.92
CA LEU A 15 -14.01 17.25 -0.71
C LEU A 15 -14.33 17.45 0.78
N ILE A 16 -14.10 16.44 1.62
CA ILE A 16 -14.24 16.56 3.07
C ILE A 16 -13.24 17.57 3.64
N GLY A 17 -11.98 17.54 3.20
CA GLY A 17 -10.97 18.53 3.57
C GLY A 17 -11.41 19.96 3.22
N TYR A 18 -11.93 20.18 2.02
CA TYR A 18 -12.44 21.50 1.60
C TYR A 18 -13.65 21.97 2.43
N VAL A 19 -14.55 21.06 2.80
CA VAL A 19 -15.69 21.39 3.66
C VAL A 19 -15.22 21.75 5.07
N LEU A 20 -14.20 21.07 5.60
CA LEU A 20 -13.63 21.38 6.91
C LEU A 20 -13.01 22.79 6.94
N VAL A 21 -12.21 23.13 5.91
CA VAL A 21 -11.63 24.48 5.76
C VAL A 21 -12.71 25.55 5.58
N GLY A 22 -13.78 25.25 4.82
CA GLY A 22 -14.88 26.18 4.61
C GLY A 22 -15.73 26.43 5.86
N VAL A 23 -15.93 25.39 6.67
CA VAL A 23 -16.63 25.49 7.97
C VAL A 23 -15.79 26.28 8.97
N ASP A 24 -14.48 26.04 9.01
CA ASP A 24 -13.55 26.82 9.84
C ASP A 24 -13.58 28.31 9.49
N TYR A 25 -13.49 28.64 8.21
CA TYR A 25 -13.61 30.01 7.73
C TYR A 25 -14.95 30.66 8.09
N PHE A 26 -16.05 29.89 8.00
CA PHE A 26 -17.39 30.37 8.32
C PHE A 26 -17.62 30.58 9.81
N LEU A 27 -17.00 29.77 10.67
CA LEU A 27 -17.03 29.93 12.12
C LEU A 27 -16.13 31.10 12.57
N SER A 28 -14.99 31.29 11.90
CA SER A 28 -14.05 32.41 12.12
C SER A 28 -14.69 33.78 11.88
N LEU A 29 -15.51 33.91 10.83
CA LEU A 29 -16.33 35.10 10.55
C LEU A 29 -17.36 35.43 11.63
N ARG A 30 -17.67 34.49 12.54
CA ARG A 30 -18.63 34.68 13.63
C ARG A 30 -17.99 34.82 15.01
N ALA A 31 -16.68 34.64 15.13
CA ALA A 31 -15.97 34.50 16.40
C ALA A 31 -15.09 35.71 16.79
N GLU A 32 -15.37 36.90 16.24
CA GLU A 32 -14.50 38.09 16.32
C GLU A 32 -14.38 38.78 17.71
N GLU A 33 -14.81 38.17 18.82
CA GLU A 33 -14.74 38.79 20.17
C GLU A 33 -13.72 38.15 21.15
N GLY A 34 -12.84 37.24 20.73
CA GLY A 34 -11.93 36.50 21.66
C GLY A 34 -10.53 36.15 21.14
N THR A 35 -9.94 36.97 20.28
CA THR A 35 -8.85 36.64 19.34
C THR A 35 -7.43 36.84 19.89
N GLN A 36 -6.98 35.97 20.80
CA GLN A 36 -5.51 35.82 20.99
C GLN A 36 -5.00 34.44 21.40
N LYS A 37 -5.82 33.58 22.01
CA LYS A 37 -5.43 32.20 22.34
C LYS A 37 -5.88 31.15 21.32
N VAL A 38 -7.00 31.42 20.65
CA VAL A 38 -7.60 30.51 19.65
C VAL A 38 -6.80 30.54 18.33
N LEU A 39 -6.27 31.70 17.94
CA LEU A 39 -5.47 31.87 16.71
C LEU A 39 -4.16 31.07 16.71
N SER A 40 -3.46 30.96 17.85
CA SER A 40 -2.20 30.20 17.91
C SER A 40 -2.42 28.69 17.84
N GLY A 41 -3.45 28.16 18.51
CA GLY A 41 -3.79 26.73 18.44
C GLY A 41 -4.28 26.29 17.06
N HIS A 42 -5.01 27.14 16.33
CA HIS A 42 -5.43 26.82 14.95
C HIS A 42 -4.25 26.76 13.97
N HIS A 43 -3.21 27.59 14.16
CA HIS A 43 -2.01 27.53 13.31
C HIS A 43 -1.19 26.26 13.54
N GLU A 44 -1.13 25.77 14.78
CA GLU A 44 -0.42 24.53 15.15
C GLU A 44 -1.19 23.29 14.65
N PHE A 45 -2.51 23.26 14.88
CA PHE A 45 -3.40 22.23 14.36
C PHE A 45 -3.36 22.10 12.82
N ALA A 46 -3.46 23.20 12.09
CA ALA A 46 -3.40 23.18 10.63
C ALA A 46 -2.04 22.68 10.13
N ALA A 47 -0.94 23.07 10.79
CA ALA A 47 0.39 22.60 10.43
C ALA A 47 0.55 21.09 10.68
N ASP A 48 -0.07 20.54 11.71
CA ASP A 48 -0.01 19.10 11.99
C ASP A 48 -0.89 18.29 11.04
N VAL A 49 -2.04 18.82 10.61
CA VAL A 49 -2.84 18.23 9.52
C VAL A 49 -2.06 18.23 8.19
N ASP A 50 -1.35 19.31 7.87
CA ASP A 50 -0.51 19.38 6.66
C ASP A 50 0.63 18.35 6.70
N LYS A 51 1.28 18.15 7.86
CA LYS A 51 2.29 17.11 8.03
C LYS A 51 1.71 15.71 7.83
N LEU A 52 0.51 15.47 8.35
CA LEU A 52 -0.20 14.20 8.18
C LEU A 52 -0.51 13.92 6.70
N GLU A 53 -0.95 14.93 5.95
CA GLU A 53 -1.19 14.82 4.52
C GLU A 53 0.11 14.48 3.76
N ILE A 54 1.21 15.20 4.05
CA ILE A 54 2.51 14.93 3.43
C ILE A 54 2.98 13.50 3.72
N ALA A 55 2.84 13.03 4.96
CA ALA A 55 3.22 11.68 5.35
C ALA A 55 2.41 10.61 4.61
N LEU A 56 1.10 10.85 4.41
CA LEU A 56 0.25 9.95 3.65
C LEU A 56 0.63 9.89 2.17
N LEU A 57 0.90 11.05 1.55
CA LEU A 57 1.35 11.13 0.16
C LEU A 57 2.69 10.42 -0.06
N GLN A 58 3.61 10.53 0.90
CA GLN A 58 4.88 9.81 0.87
C GLN A 58 4.70 8.29 1.03
N ALA A 59 3.78 7.86 1.91
CA ALA A 59 3.44 6.45 2.06
C ALA A 59 2.85 5.89 0.75
N GLU A 60 1.96 6.63 0.08
CA GLU A 60 1.41 6.26 -1.23
C GLU A 60 2.52 6.16 -2.28
N GLU A 61 3.48 7.10 -2.30
CA GLU A 61 4.62 7.03 -3.21
C GLU A 61 5.42 5.74 -2.99
N PHE A 62 5.77 5.41 -1.75
CA PHE A 62 6.53 4.19 -1.45
C PHE A 62 5.75 2.92 -1.76
N GLU A 63 4.45 2.88 -1.50
CA GLU A 63 3.59 1.77 -1.92
C GLU A 63 3.67 1.58 -3.44
N VAL A 64 3.44 2.64 -4.21
CA VAL A 64 3.44 2.57 -5.67
C VAL A 64 4.80 2.13 -6.21
N GLN A 65 5.89 2.65 -5.63
CA GLN A 65 7.25 2.26 -5.99
C GLN A 65 7.52 0.79 -5.67
N PHE A 66 7.10 0.33 -4.49
CA PHE A 66 7.20 -1.07 -4.08
C PHE A 66 6.42 -1.98 -5.04
N LEU A 67 5.14 -1.67 -5.30
CA LEU A 67 4.29 -2.48 -6.19
C LEU A 67 4.82 -2.54 -7.62
N ARG A 68 5.51 -1.49 -8.08
CA ARG A 68 6.09 -1.45 -9.42
C ARG A 68 7.42 -2.21 -9.51
N THR A 69 8.22 -2.20 -8.46
CA THR A 69 9.62 -2.67 -8.52
C THR A 69 9.87 -3.95 -7.74
N GLY A 70 9.05 -4.26 -6.74
CA GLY A 70 9.28 -5.30 -5.74
C GLY A 70 10.43 -5.01 -4.77
N ASP A 71 11.03 -3.81 -4.82
CA ASP A 71 12.20 -3.46 -4.01
C ASP A 71 11.82 -3.23 -2.54
N MET A 72 12.30 -4.12 -1.68
CA MET A 72 12.02 -4.14 -0.24
C MET A 72 12.51 -2.89 0.50
N SER A 73 13.40 -2.09 -0.07
CA SER A 73 13.79 -0.80 0.53
C SER A 73 12.61 0.17 0.63
N TYR A 74 11.67 0.16 -0.33
CA TYR A 74 10.46 0.97 -0.26
C TYR A 74 9.49 0.47 0.79
N ALA A 75 9.42 -0.85 1.02
CA ALA A 75 8.63 -1.41 2.11
C ALA A 75 9.15 -0.98 3.49
N GLN A 76 10.47 -0.93 3.66
CA GLN A 76 11.09 -0.43 4.90
C GLN A 76 10.79 1.05 5.13
N ARG A 77 10.96 1.89 4.08
CA ARG A 77 10.62 3.32 4.16
C ARG A 77 9.14 3.55 4.43
N PHE A 78 8.27 2.73 3.84
CA PHE A 78 6.84 2.76 4.15
C PHE A 78 6.56 2.48 5.62
N ASP A 79 7.32 1.65 6.33
CA ASP A 79 7.02 1.38 7.75
C ASP A 79 7.39 2.53 8.71
N GLU A 80 8.33 3.39 8.31
CA GLU A 80 8.83 4.50 9.13
C GLU A 80 7.84 5.68 9.20
N PHE A 81 7.21 6.05 8.08
CA PHE A 81 6.38 7.26 7.99
C PHE A 81 4.98 7.16 8.62
N PRO A 82 4.19 6.08 8.42
CA PRO A 82 2.88 5.90 9.02
C PRO A 82 2.92 5.85 10.55
N GLN A 83 4.03 5.40 11.15
CA GLN A 83 4.17 5.42 12.61
C GLN A 83 4.29 6.86 13.13
N ALA A 84 5.12 7.69 12.49
CA ALA A 84 5.21 9.11 12.84
C ALA A 84 3.87 9.82 12.63
N ALA A 85 3.19 9.52 11.52
CA ALA A 85 1.88 10.07 11.19
C ALA A 85 0.79 9.70 12.22
N LEU A 86 0.80 8.48 12.76
CA LEU A 86 -0.13 8.07 13.83
C LEU A 86 0.18 8.76 15.16
N VAL A 87 1.46 9.02 15.47
CA VAL A 87 1.86 9.80 16.64
C VAL A 87 1.40 11.25 16.52
N ASP A 88 1.60 11.86 15.35
CA ASP A 88 1.13 13.21 15.06
C ASP A 88 -0.40 13.29 15.16
N LEU A 89 -1.12 12.29 14.64
CA LEU A 89 -2.58 12.20 14.77
C LEU A 89 -3.05 12.16 16.23
N ASP A 90 -2.35 11.43 17.11
CA ASP A 90 -2.67 11.38 18.53
C ASP A 90 -2.38 12.71 19.25
N ALA A 91 -1.35 13.45 18.81
CA ALA A 91 -1.11 14.81 19.28
C ALA A 91 -2.25 15.76 18.87
N VAL A 92 -2.67 15.72 17.61
CA VAL A 92 -3.80 16.52 17.09
C VAL A 92 -5.11 16.21 17.85
N ARG A 93 -5.34 14.94 18.19
CA ARG A 93 -6.51 14.54 19.01
C ARG A 93 -6.47 15.13 20.43
N ALA A 94 -5.28 15.28 21.02
CA ALA A 94 -5.15 15.82 22.37
C ALA A 94 -5.42 17.32 22.45
N GLU A 95 -5.30 18.04 21.33
CA GLU A 95 -5.47 19.49 21.25
C GLU A 95 -6.89 19.93 20.85
N THR A 96 -7.66 19.07 20.16
CA THR A 96 -9.06 19.38 19.83
C THR A 96 -10.03 18.98 20.94
N SER A 97 -10.99 19.86 21.22
CA SER A 97 -12.11 19.61 22.15
C SER A 97 -13.44 19.39 21.42
N ASN A 98 -13.44 19.39 20.08
CA ASN A 98 -14.64 19.25 19.26
C ASN A 98 -14.95 17.77 19.03
N GLU A 99 -16.08 17.28 19.56
CA GLU A 99 -16.50 15.88 19.44
C GLU A 99 -16.59 15.39 17.99
N ARG A 100 -16.96 16.26 17.05
CA ARG A 100 -17.05 15.90 15.62
C ARG A 100 -15.66 15.72 15.00
N GLU A 101 -14.71 16.59 15.34
CA GLU A 101 -13.33 16.47 14.87
C GLU A 101 -12.65 15.24 15.47
N LEU A 102 -12.86 14.99 16.77
CA LEU A 102 -12.38 13.78 17.43
C LEU A 102 -12.88 12.50 16.76
N ALA A 103 -14.15 12.45 16.36
CA ALA A 103 -14.70 11.32 15.61
C ALA A 103 -14.03 11.14 14.24
N LEU A 104 -13.84 12.23 13.49
CA LEU A 104 -13.16 12.20 12.19
C LEU A 104 -11.70 11.75 12.30
N LEU A 105 -10.96 12.29 13.27
CA LEU A 105 -9.58 11.89 13.54
C LEU A 105 -9.51 10.43 14.00
N SER A 106 -10.49 9.97 14.79
CA SER A 106 -10.62 8.56 15.18
C SER A 106 -10.79 7.64 13.98
N ASP A 107 -11.67 8.01 13.05
CA ASP A 107 -11.92 7.25 11.82
C ASP A 107 -10.70 7.24 10.92
N LEU A 108 -10.04 8.39 10.73
CA LEU A 108 -8.81 8.49 9.94
C LEU A 108 -7.71 7.55 10.47
N GLY A 109 -7.45 7.57 11.78
CA GLY A 109 -6.43 6.69 12.37
C GLY A 109 -6.74 5.21 12.19
N ARG A 110 -8.02 4.84 12.21
CA ARG A 110 -8.46 3.45 11.96
C ARG A 110 -8.21 3.04 10.51
N GLU A 111 -8.56 3.89 9.55
CA GLU A 111 -8.34 3.63 8.13
C GLU A 111 -6.85 3.57 7.80
N MET A 112 -6.03 4.45 8.41
CA MET A 112 -4.57 4.42 8.27
C MET A 112 -3.95 3.12 8.82
N ALA A 113 -4.43 2.66 9.99
CA ALA A 113 -3.97 1.40 10.57
C ALA A 113 -4.33 0.21 9.67
N ALA A 114 -5.56 0.17 9.15
CA ALA A 114 -6.01 -0.86 8.22
C ALA A 114 -5.27 -0.81 6.87
N TYR A 115 -4.94 0.38 6.38
CA TYR A 115 -4.12 0.58 5.19
C TYR A 115 -2.71 0.00 5.39
N ARG A 116 -2.07 0.34 6.51
CA ARG A 116 -0.76 -0.20 6.88
C ARG A 116 -0.77 -1.72 6.97
N GLU A 117 -1.75 -2.30 7.66
CA GLU A 117 -1.88 -3.76 7.81
C GLU A 117 -1.95 -4.47 6.45
N LYS A 118 -2.78 -3.98 5.53
CA LYS A 118 -2.87 -4.52 4.17
C LYS A 118 -1.56 -4.43 3.41
N PHE A 119 -0.86 -3.31 3.53
CA PHE A 119 0.44 -3.17 2.88
C PHE A 119 1.46 -4.16 3.47
N THR A 120 1.47 -4.35 4.79
CA THR A 120 2.31 -5.37 5.45
C THR A 120 1.99 -6.79 4.97
N GLU A 121 0.72 -7.11 4.73
CA GLU A 121 0.35 -8.40 4.13
C GLU A 121 0.93 -8.57 2.72
N ILE A 122 0.81 -7.53 1.88
CA ILE A 122 1.33 -7.54 0.51
C ILE A 122 2.86 -7.70 0.51
N THR A 123 3.57 -6.97 1.37
CA THR A 123 5.05 -7.06 1.43
C THR A 123 5.50 -8.43 1.92
N ALA A 124 4.80 -9.02 2.90
CA ALA A 124 5.06 -10.38 3.36
C ALA A 124 4.81 -11.43 2.25
N MET A 125 3.74 -11.28 1.47
CA MET A 125 3.47 -12.15 0.32
C MET A 125 4.56 -12.03 -0.75
N GLN A 126 4.99 -10.80 -1.08
CA GLN A 126 6.07 -10.56 -2.04
C GLN A 126 7.40 -11.14 -1.56
N GLN A 127 7.71 -11.00 -0.27
CA GLN A 127 8.92 -11.59 0.32
C GLN A 127 8.89 -13.12 0.28
N ALA A 128 7.73 -13.73 0.54
CA ALA A 128 7.55 -15.17 0.44
C ALA A 128 7.68 -15.66 -1.02
N LEU A 129 7.14 -14.91 -1.97
CA LEU A 129 7.27 -15.19 -3.41
C LEU A 129 8.75 -15.13 -3.85
N GLY A 130 9.47 -14.12 -3.38
CA GLY A 130 10.88 -13.85 -3.69
C GLY A 130 11.05 -12.45 -4.27
N ALA A 131 12.03 -11.70 -3.77
CA ALA A 131 12.36 -10.37 -4.29
C ALA A 131 13.09 -10.44 -5.64
N ASP A 132 13.67 -11.61 -5.96
CA ASP A 132 14.38 -11.89 -7.20
C ASP A 132 14.18 -13.37 -7.62
N GLU A 133 14.70 -13.71 -8.79
CA GLU A 133 14.66 -15.06 -9.36
C GLU A 133 15.44 -16.12 -8.55
N ASN A 134 16.20 -15.72 -7.53
CA ASN A 134 17.05 -16.61 -6.74
C ASN A 134 16.54 -16.80 -5.30
N SER A 135 15.52 -16.05 -4.89
CA SER A 135 14.98 -16.02 -3.54
C SER A 135 13.52 -16.49 -3.48
N GLY A 136 13.02 -16.72 -2.26
CA GLY A 136 11.63 -17.09 -2.01
C GLY A 136 11.20 -18.41 -2.68
N LEU A 137 9.91 -18.48 -3.00
CA LEU A 137 9.29 -19.59 -3.72
C LEU A 137 9.82 -19.72 -5.16
N LEU A 138 10.05 -18.60 -5.86
CA LEU A 138 10.56 -18.58 -7.23
C LEU A 138 11.95 -19.22 -7.34
N GLY A 139 12.87 -18.85 -6.44
CA GLY A 139 14.20 -19.45 -6.40
C GLY A 139 14.19 -20.95 -6.09
N ARG A 140 13.27 -21.40 -5.21
CA ARG A 140 13.09 -22.84 -4.95
C ARG A 140 12.58 -23.59 -6.17
N LEU A 141 11.62 -23.01 -6.89
CA LEU A 141 11.06 -23.58 -8.12
C LEU A 141 12.15 -23.71 -9.21
N ILE A 142 12.93 -22.65 -9.42
CA ILE A 142 14.02 -22.66 -10.41
C ILE A 142 15.07 -23.73 -10.08
N LYS A 143 15.47 -23.85 -8.82
CA LYS A 143 16.42 -24.88 -8.36
C LYS A 143 15.88 -26.30 -8.57
N ALA A 144 14.60 -26.53 -8.27
CA ALA A 144 13.97 -27.84 -8.49
C ALA A 144 13.95 -28.20 -9.99
N ALA A 145 13.63 -27.24 -10.86
CA ALA A 145 13.64 -27.45 -12.30
C ALA A 145 15.05 -27.69 -12.86
N GLN A 146 16.08 -27.01 -12.31
CA GLN A 146 17.48 -27.25 -12.67
C GLN A 146 17.93 -28.67 -12.27
N LEU A 147 17.53 -29.15 -11.09
CA LEU A 147 17.81 -30.51 -10.65
C LEU A 147 17.15 -31.55 -11.57
N ALA A 148 15.87 -31.34 -11.91
CA ALA A 148 15.16 -32.21 -12.83
C ALA A 148 15.79 -32.24 -14.24
N ASP A 149 16.25 -31.10 -14.77
CA ASP A 149 16.97 -31.04 -16.05
C ASP A 149 18.25 -31.87 -16.01
N SER A 150 19.03 -31.75 -14.92
CA SER A 150 20.26 -32.54 -14.71
C SER A 150 19.97 -34.04 -14.70
N ASP A 151 18.99 -34.49 -13.91
CA ASP A 151 18.66 -35.91 -13.76
C ASP A 151 18.15 -36.51 -15.09
N ILE A 152 17.29 -35.78 -15.81
CA ILE A 152 16.75 -36.22 -17.11
C ILE A 152 17.85 -36.33 -18.17
N ARG A 153 18.79 -35.38 -18.19
CA ARG A 153 19.94 -35.41 -19.10
C ARG A 153 20.86 -36.59 -18.82
N GLN A 154 21.13 -36.86 -17.53
CA GLN A 154 21.94 -38.01 -17.13
C GLN A 154 21.28 -39.34 -17.54
N ALA A 155 19.95 -39.42 -17.50
CA ALA A 155 19.17 -40.56 -17.96
C ALA A 155 19.02 -40.65 -19.49
N ASN A 156 19.50 -39.68 -20.27
CA ASN A 156 19.30 -39.58 -21.72
C ASN A 156 17.82 -39.68 -22.17
N ALA A 157 16.90 -39.19 -21.35
CA ALA A 157 15.47 -39.31 -21.60
C ALA A 157 14.90 -38.12 -22.39
N THR A 158 15.18 -38.07 -23.69
CA THR A 158 14.77 -36.98 -24.60
C THR A 158 13.28 -36.60 -24.52
N PRO A 159 12.31 -37.54 -24.43
CA PRO A 159 10.90 -37.18 -24.31
C PRO A 159 10.59 -36.42 -23.01
N LEU A 160 11.20 -36.80 -21.89
CA LEU A 160 11.02 -36.12 -20.61
C LEU A 160 11.64 -34.72 -20.62
N LEU A 161 12.76 -34.55 -21.33
CA LEU A 161 13.38 -33.22 -21.50
C LEU A 161 12.45 -32.28 -22.26
N ALA A 162 11.79 -32.76 -23.32
CA ALA A 162 10.80 -31.98 -24.06
C ALA A 162 9.63 -31.56 -23.16
N SER A 163 9.10 -32.49 -22.36
CA SER A 163 8.02 -32.18 -21.40
C SER A 163 8.45 -31.15 -20.35
N LEU A 164 9.66 -31.28 -19.79
CA LEU A 164 10.19 -30.30 -18.82
C LEU A 164 10.27 -28.90 -19.44
N LEU A 165 10.79 -28.79 -20.68
CA LEU A 165 10.88 -27.49 -21.37
C LEU A 165 9.50 -26.87 -21.64
N GLN A 166 8.50 -27.66 -22.02
CA GLN A 166 7.12 -27.15 -22.16
C GLN A 166 6.58 -26.66 -20.82
N MET A 167 6.78 -27.41 -19.73
CA MET A 167 6.40 -26.98 -18.39
C MET A 167 7.06 -25.66 -18.01
N ARG A 168 8.36 -25.47 -18.31
CA ARG A 168 9.07 -24.21 -18.05
C ARG A 168 8.55 -23.04 -18.88
N VAL A 169 8.07 -23.29 -20.09
CA VAL A 169 7.41 -22.26 -20.92
C VAL A 169 6.08 -21.84 -20.27
N HIS A 170 5.28 -22.80 -19.79
CA HIS A 170 4.04 -22.50 -19.06
C HIS A 170 4.31 -21.74 -17.75
N GLU A 171 5.29 -22.19 -16.97
CA GLU A 171 5.78 -21.52 -15.76
C GLU A 171 6.14 -20.05 -16.05
N LYS A 172 6.98 -19.81 -17.06
CA LYS A 172 7.40 -18.47 -17.44
C LYS A 172 6.22 -17.61 -17.89
N ASN A 173 5.31 -18.17 -18.68
CA ASN A 173 4.12 -17.43 -19.11
C ASN A 173 3.20 -17.08 -17.93
N PHE A 174 3.07 -17.96 -16.94
CA PHE A 174 2.31 -17.72 -15.72
C PHE A 174 2.93 -16.61 -14.86
N ILE A 175 4.26 -16.56 -14.75
CA ILE A 175 4.95 -15.51 -13.99
C ILE A 175 4.91 -14.16 -14.72
N GLN A 176 5.02 -14.14 -16.05
CA GLN A 176 5.13 -12.91 -16.84
C GLN A 176 3.81 -12.26 -17.21
N ARG A 177 2.70 -12.98 -17.15
CA ARG A 177 1.38 -12.48 -17.54
C ARG A 177 0.47 -12.59 -16.34
N ASP A 178 -0.26 -11.51 -16.01
CA ASP A 178 -1.24 -11.48 -14.92
C ASP A 178 -1.97 -12.82 -14.80
N ALA A 179 -1.74 -13.50 -13.68
CA ALA A 179 -2.14 -14.88 -13.42
C ALA A 179 -3.64 -15.13 -13.70
N GLU A 180 -4.46 -14.08 -13.67
CA GLU A 180 -5.89 -14.07 -13.94
C GLU A 180 -6.25 -14.57 -15.36
N ILE A 181 -5.45 -14.26 -16.39
CA ILE A 181 -5.72 -14.72 -17.77
C ILE A 181 -5.35 -16.20 -17.96
N TYR A 182 -4.31 -16.67 -17.26
CA TYR A 182 -3.80 -18.04 -17.42
C TYR A 182 -4.59 -19.07 -16.59
N LEU A 183 -5.05 -18.70 -15.40
CA LEU A 183 -5.92 -19.56 -14.58
C LEU A 183 -7.27 -19.82 -15.25
N GLN A 184 -7.81 -18.85 -16.01
CA GLN A 184 -9.04 -19.05 -16.77
C GLN A 184 -8.86 -20.03 -17.93
N ARG A 185 -7.73 -19.99 -18.66
CA ARG A 185 -7.48 -20.90 -19.78
C ARG A 185 -7.26 -22.36 -19.37
N HIS A 186 -6.63 -22.61 -18.22
CA HIS A 186 -6.42 -23.99 -17.74
C HIS A 186 -7.57 -24.53 -16.88
N ALA A 187 -8.56 -23.72 -16.52
CA ALA A 187 -9.80 -24.22 -15.93
C ALA A 187 -10.78 -24.77 -16.99
N GLU A 188 -10.53 -24.49 -18.26
CA GLU A 188 -11.35 -24.92 -19.40
C GLU A 188 -10.76 -26.14 -20.16
N GLU A 189 -9.60 -26.65 -19.72
CA GLU A 189 -8.93 -27.87 -20.22
C GLU A 189 -9.11 -29.04 -19.25
#